data_AF-A0A519GLK6-F1
#
_entry.id   AF-A0A519GLK6-F1
#
_cell.length_a   1.000
_cell.length_b   1.000
_cell.length_c   1.000
_cell.angle_alpha   90.00
_cell.angle_beta   90.00
_cell.angle_gamma   90.00
#
_symmetry.space_group_name_H-M   'P 1'
#
loop_
_entity.id
_entity.type
_entity.pdbx_description
1 polymer ?
#
loop_
_entity_poly.entity_id
_entity_poly.type
_entity_poly.pdbx_seq_one_letter_code
_entity_poly.pdbx_strand_id
1 'polypeptide(L)'
;MKLNRIAQLGALTAIAALTLTACAANEPAANGNTPAPSESTTTLSGTLNATGASSQDAAQQAWVAAFQTANNGVTVNYQATGSGVGRDNFL
;
A
#
# COMPACT_ATOMS: atom_id res chain seq x y z
N MET A 1 30.42 -29.98 7.41
CA MET A 1 30.81 -28.70 8.06
C MET A 1 29.83 -28.46 9.20
N LYS A 2 30.27 -28.44 10.47
CA LYS A 2 29.38 -28.12 11.61
C LYS A 2 29.12 -26.61 11.60
N LEU A 3 27.91 -26.20 11.25
CA LEU A 3 27.51 -24.80 11.36
C LEU A 3 27.57 -24.40 12.83
N ASN A 4 28.47 -23.48 13.16
CA ASN A 4 28.66 -23.01 14.54
C ASN A 4 27.37 -22.31 15.00
N ARG A 5 27.00 -22.43 16.29
CA ARG A 5 25.72 -21.90 16.82
C ARG A 5 25.53 -20.40 16.55
N ILE A 6 26.65 -19.67 16.46
CA ILE A 6 26.68 -18.24 16.12
C ILE A 6 26.23 -17.99 14.67
N ALA A 7 26.62 -18.86 13.73
CA ALA A 7 26.20 -18.76 12.33
C ALA A 7 24.70 -19.05 12.16
N GLN A 8 24.16 -19.96 12.96
CA GLN A 8 22.72 -20.25 12.97
C GLN A 8 21.91 -19.06 13.51
N LEU A 9 22.39 -18.40 14.56
CA LEU A 9 21.74 -17.23 15.13
C LEU A 9 21.78 -16.03 14.16
N GLY A 10 22.91 -15.82 13.49
CA GLY A 10 23.05 -14.79 12.46
C GLY A 10 22.08 -15.00 11.29
N ALA A 11 21.93 -16.23 10.81
CA ALA A 11 21.01 -16.55 9.72
C ALA A 11 19.54 -16.23 10.07
N LEU A 12 19.10 -16.54 11.30
CA LEU A 12 17.73 -16.24 11.75
C LEU A 12 17.48 -14.73 11.81
N THR A 13 18.44 -13.95 12.32
CA THR A 13 18.31 -12.49 12.37
C THR A 13 18.26 -11.87 10.98
N ALA A 14 19.05 -12.38 10.04
CA ALA A 14 19.03 -11.91 8.66
C ALA A 14 17.68 -12.21 7.99
N ILE A 15 17.15 -13.43 8.15
CA ILE A 15 15.83 -13.79 7.61
C ILE A 15 14.74 -12.91 8.20
N ALA A 16 14.74 -12.70 9.52
CA ALA A 16 13.76 -11.85 10.19
C ALA A 16 13.82 -10.40 9.66
N ALA A 17 15.01 -9.84 9.50
CA ALA A 17 15.20 -8.50 8.93
C ALA A 17 14.67 -8.41 7.49
N LEU A 18 14.97 -9.39 6.64
CA LEU A 18 14.47 -9.43 5.26
C LEU A 18 12.93 -9.50 5.23
N THR A 19 12.31 -10.33 6.07
CA THR A 19 10.85 -10.44 6.15
C THR A 19 10.17 -9.17 6.67
N LEU A 20 10.82 -8.42 7.58
CA LEU A 20 10.29 -7.16 8.09
C LEU A 20 10.32 -6.07 7.02
N THR A 21 11.41 -5.98 6.24
CA THR A 21 11.51 -5.04 5.12
C THR A 21 10.57 -5.35 3.96
N ALA A 22 10.10 -6.59 3.83
CA ALA A 22 9.16 -6.98 2.79
C ALA A 22 7.78 -6.30 2.95
N CYS A 23 7.39 -5.89 4.17
CA CYS A 23 6.17 -5.12 4.39
C CYS A 23 6.31 -3.65 3.95
N ALA A 24 7.52 -3.10 4.01
CA ALA A 24 7.82 -1.70 3.67
C ALA A 24 8.15 -1.48 2.18
N ALA A 25 8.25 -2.54 1.37
CA ALA A 25 8.67 -2.44 -0.03
C ALA A 25 7.74 -1.60 -0.92
N ASN A 26 6.52 -1.30 -0.46
CA ASN A 26 5.55 -0.47 -1.17
C ASN A 26 5.36 0.93 -0.56
N GLU A 27 6.07 1.27 0.51
CA GLU A 27 6.02 2.65 1.02
C GLU A 27 6.99 3.52 0.20
N PRO A 28 6.55 4.67 -0.34
CA PRO A 28 7.48 5.62 -0.94
C PRO A 28 8.49 6.04 0.14
N ALA A 29 9.77 6.04 -0.21
CA ALA A 29 10.79 6.62 0.66
C ALA A 29 10.36 8.04 1.06
N ALA A 30 10.52 8.40 2.33
CA ALA A 30 10.24 9.74 2.84
C ALA A 30 11.25 10.75 2.27
N ASN A 31 11.17 11.01 0.97
CA ASN A 31 11.92 12.04 0.28
C ASN A 31 11.12 13.34 0.45
N GLY A 32 11.20 13.93 1.64
CA GLY A 32 10.84 15.32 1.83
C GLY A 32 11.79 16.16 1.00
N ASN A 33 11.31 16.72 -0.13
CA ASN A 33 11.78 17.94 -0.82
C ASN A 33 11.46 17.99 -2.33
N THR A 34 10.67 17.10 -2.91
CA THR A 34 10.21 17.29 -4.31
C THR A 34 9.19 18.44 -4.36
N PRO A 35 9.44 19.52 -5.14
CA PRO A 35 8.43 20.56 -5.36
C PRO A 35 7.17 19.92 -5.94
N ALA A 36 6.02 20.22 -5.35
CA ALA A 36 4.74 19.76 -5.88
C ALA A 36 4.58 20.24 -7.33
N PRO A 37 4.20 19.36 -8.28
CA PRO A 37 3.84 19.80 -9.63
C PRO A 37 2.75 20.87 -9.53
N SER A 38 2.78 21.90 -10.38
CA SER A 38 1.66 22.85 -10.49
C SER A 38 0.38 22.06 -10.74
N GLU A 39 -0.56 22.14 -9.79
CA GLU A 39 -1.87 21.52 -9.91
C GLU A 39 -2.60 22.10 -11.12
N SER A 40 -2.62 21.34 -12.21
CA SER A 40 -3.59 21.56 -13.27
C SER A 40 -4.94 21.12 -12.71
N THR A 41 -5.84 22.06 -12.46
CA THR A 41 -7.18 21.80 -11.91
C THR A 41 -8.04 21.06 -12.93
N THR A 42 -7.78 19.77 -13.11
CA THR A 42 -8.63 18.86 -13.88
C THR A 42 -9.80 18.48 -13.00
N THR A 43 -11.02 18.82 -13.40
CA THR A 43 -12.22 18.37 -12.69
C THR A 43 -12.37 16.86 -12.89
N LEU A 44 -12.12 16.08 -11.84
CA LEU A 44 -12.29 14.63 -11.86
C LEU A 44 -13.77 14.26 -11.67
N SER A 45 -14.26 13.31 -12.44
CA SER A 45 -15.61 12.75 -12.29
C SER A 45 -15.68 11.29 -12.70
N GLY A 46 -16.68 10.58 -12.17
CA GLY A 46 -16.96 9.17 -12.50
C GLY A 46 -17.00 8.25 -11.29
N THR A 47 -17.05 6.94 -11.54
CA THR A 47 -17.10 5.91 -10.50
C THR A 47 -15.89 5.00 -10.60
N LEU A 48 -15.18 4.82 -9.50
CA LEU A 48 -14.08 3.88 -9.35
C LEU A 48 -14.53 2.72 -8.46
N ASN A 49 -14.63 1.53 -9.04
CA ASN A 49 -14.86 0.29 -8.29
C ASN A 49 -13.51 -0.35 -8.01
N ALA A 50 -13.19 -0.55 -6.75
CA ALA A 50 -11.92 -1.12 -6.31
C ALA A 50 -12.15 -2.23 -5.29
N THR A 51 -11.17 -3.12 -5.22
CA THR A 51 -11.17 -4.23 -4.29
C THR A 51 -9.74 -4.52 -3.85
N GLY A 52 -9.55 -5.00 -2.63
CA GLY A 52 -8.21 -5.10 -2.07
C GLY A 52 -8.09 -5.87 -0.76
N ALA A 53 -6.92 -5.73 -0.15
CA ALA A 53 -6.57 -6.40 1.08
C ALA A 53 -7.51 -6.00 2.23
N SER A 54 -8.08 -6.99 2.91
CA SER A 54 -8.91 -6.77 4.09
C SER A 54 -8.12 -6.22 5.28
N SER A 55 -6.83 -6.52 5.38
CA SER A 55 -5.95 -5.99 6.42
C SER A 55 -5.71 -4.48 6.33
N GLN A 56 -6.06 -3.84 5.20
CA GLN A 56 -5.88 -2.40 4.95
C GLN A 56 -7.21 -1.64 4.85
N ASP A 57 -8.35 -2.29 5.16
CA ASP A 57 -9.68 -1.72 4.93
C ASP A 57 -9.87 -0.33 5.58
N ALA A 58 -9.47 -0.19 6.86
CA ALA A 58 -9.58 1.09 7.56
C ALA A 58 -8.77 2.23 6.89
N ALA A 59 -7.56 1.93 6.41
CA ALA A 59 -6.74 2.91 5.70
C ALA A 59 -7.37 3.29 4.36
N GLN A 60 -7.85 2.30 3.61
CA GLN A 60 -8.49 2.53 2.32
C GLN A 60 -9.77 3.36 2.47
N GLN A 61 -10.60 3.10 3.48
CA GLN A 61 -11.79 3.90 3.76
C GLN A 61 -11.44 5.36 4.11
N ALA A 62 -10.37 5.59 4.88
CA ALA A 62 -9.90 6.93 5.19
C ALA A 62 -9.44 7.69 3.93
N TRP A 63 -8.70 7.02 3.05
CA TRP A 63 -8.27 7.62 1.77
C TRP A 63 -9.44 7.87 0.82
N VAL A 64 -10.39 6.94 0.74
CA VAL A 64 -11.63 7.12 -0.04
C VAL A 64 -12.41 8.35 0.42
N ALA A 65 -12.54 8.55 1.73
CA ALA A 65 -13.22 9.72 2.28
C ALA A 65 -12.48 11.01 1.94
N ALA A 66 -11.16 11.05 2.17
CA ALA A 66 -10.33 12.23 1.87
C ALA A 66 -10.35 12.57 0.37
N PHE A 67 -10.22 11.56 -0.49
CA PHE A 67 -10.19 11.75 -1.94
C PHE A 67 -11.52 12.27 -2.48
N GLN A 68 -12.65 11.70 -2.05
CA GLN A 68 -13.97 12.17 -2.47
C GLN A 68 -14.31 13.56 -1.90
N THR A 69 -13.80 13.90 -0.72
CA THR A 69 -13.93 15.26 -0.17
C THR A 69 -13.21 16.30 -1.04
N ALA A 70 -12.07 15.93 -1.62
CA ALA A 70 -11.33 16.79 -2.56
C ALA A 70 -11.92 16.76 -3.98
N ASN A 71 -12.68 15.72 -4.33
CA ASN A 71 -13.16 15.45 -5.70
C ASN A 71 -14.63 15.03 -5.70
N ASN A 72 -15.54 15.97 -5.46
CA ASN A 72 -16.97 15.70 -5.29
C ASN A 72 -17.66 15.06 -6.51
N GLY A 73 -17.05 15.13 -7.69
CA GLY A 73 -17.53 14.46 -8.91
C GLY A 73 -17.20 12.97 -8.99
N VAL A 74 -16.39 12.45 -8.08
CA VAL A 74 -15.94 11.05 -8.06
C VAL A 74 -16.65 10.26 -6.97
N THR A 75 -17.09 9.06 -7.32
CA THR A 75 -17.54 8.03 -6.38
C THR A 75 -16.50 6.92 -6.33
N VAL A 76 -16.05 6.52 -5.14
CA VAL A 76 -15.16 5.37 -4.96
C VAL A 76 -15.84 4.28 -4.14
N ASN A 77 -16.06 3.13 -4.77
CA ASN A 77 -16.62 1.94 -4.14
C ASN A 77 -15.49 0.96 -3.86
N TYR A 78 -15.01 0.90 -2.61
CA TYR A 78 -13.99 -0.07 -2.19
C TYR A 78 -14.61 -1.27 -1.50
N GLN A 79 -14.12 -2.47 -1.81
CA GLN A 79 -14.50 -3.71 -1.13
C GLN A 79 -13.27 -4.47 -0.60
N ALA A 80 -13.30 -4.79 0.68
CA ALA A 80 -12.29 -5.61 1.33
C ALA A 80 -12.50 -7.11 1.02
N THR A 81 -11.86 -7.62 -0.03
CA THR A 81 -12.00 -9.03 -0.47
C THR A 81 -10.79 -9.91 -0.14
N GLY A 82 -9.72 -9.33 0.40
CA GLY A 82 -8.45 -10.02 0.65
C GLY A 82 -7.43 -9.76 -0.47
N SER A 83 -6.14 -9.88 -0.17
CA SER A 83 -5.07 -9.48 -1.10
C SER A 83 -4.98 -10.36 -2.36
N GLY A 84 -5.35 -11.63 -2.28
CA GLY A 84 -5.41 -12.53 -3.44
C GLY A 84 -6.47 -12.07 -4.44
N VAL A 85 -7.72 -12.00 -3.99
CA VAL A 85 -8.85 -11.54 -4.80
C VAL A 85 -8.65 -10.10 -5.27
N GLY A 86 -8.09 -9.24 -4.40
CA GLY A 86 -7.70 -7.87 -4.75
C GLY A 86 -6.74 -7.80 -5.95
N ARG A 87 -5.72 -8.66 -5.97
CA ARG A 87 -4.77 -8.75 -7.09
C ARG A 87 -5.40 -9.33 -8.34
N ASP A 88 -6.20 -10.39 -8.19
CA ASP A 88 -6.85 -11.04 -9.33
C ASP A 88 -7.81 -10.10 -10.06
N ASN A 89 -8.50 -9.24 -9.33
CA ASN A 89 -9.39 -8.23 -9.91
C ASN A 89 -8.65 -6.98 -10.43
N PHE A 90 -7.37 -6.82 -10.12
CA PHE A 90 -6.55 -5.70 -10.60
C PHE A 90 -5.89 -5.98 -11.95
N LEU A 91 -5.60 -7.26 -12.24
CA LEU A 91 -4.99 -7.73 -13.49
C LEU A 91 -6.04 -8.03 -14.58
#